data_AF-A0A8J6IKZ8-F1
#
_entry.id   AF-A0A8J6IKZ8-F1
#
_cell.length_a   1.000
_cell.length_b   1.000
_cell.length_c   1.000
_cell.angle_alpha   90.00
_cell.angle_beta   90.00
_cell.angle_gamma   90.00
#
_symmetry.space_group_name_H-M   'P 1'
#
loop_
_entity.id
_entity.type
_entity.pdbx_description
1 polymer ?
#
loop_
_entity_poly.entity_id
_entity_poly.type
_entity_poly.pdbx_seq_one_letter_code
_entity_poly.pdbx_strand_id
1 'polypeptide(L)' 'MAEELYYRLGLSDLLDQDLSAYEYYCSQPVFIKRKLDALDIGSFEELQRAVGMLAAKYTPF' A
#
# COMPACT_ATOMS: atom_id res chain seq x y z
N MET A 1 5.62 36.97 -2.34
CA MET A 1 4.56 35.95 -2.43
C MET A 1 5.18 34.63 -2.00
N ALA A 2 5.28 34.42 -0.68
CA ALA A 2 5.95 33.26 -0.13
C ALA A 2 4.95 32.10 -0.01
N GLU A 3 5.15 31.12 -0.88
CA GLU A 3 4.89 29.69 -0.72
C GLU A 3 4.21 29.26 0.59
N GLU A 4 2.88 29.29 0.62
CA GLU A 4 2.10 28.40 1.48
C GLU A 4 2.11 27.00 0.84
N LEU A 5 3.20 26.27 1.04
CA LEU A 5 3.21 24.82 0.96
C LEU A 5 2.25 24.31 2.04
N TYR A 6 0.98 24.22 1.64
CA TYR A 6 -0.15 23.78 2.43
C TYR A 6 0.08 22.31 2.81
N TYR A 7 0.83 22.11 3.89
CA TYR A 7 0.96 20.84 4.59
C TYR A 7 -0.43 20.45 5.09
N ARG A 8 -1.22 19.78 4.24
CA ARG A 8 -2.36 18.95 4.66
C ARG A 8 -1.82 17.73 5.40
N LEU A 9 -1.18 17.95 6.54
CA LEU A 9 -1.02 16.94 7.59
C LEU A 9 -2.30 16.94 8.44
N GLY A 10 -3.45 16.84 7.78
CA GLY A 10 -4.70 16.54 8.47
C GLY A 10 -4.71 15.05 8.77
N LEU A 11 -5.14 14.66 9.97
CA LEU A 11 -5.36 13.25 10.30
C LEU A 11 -6.23 12.55 9.24
N SER A 12 -7.12 13.28 8.57
CA SER A 12 -7.91 12.78 7.45
C SER A 12 -7.08 12.33 6.26
N ASP A 13 -6.08 13.09 5.80
CA ASP A 13 -5.20 12.68 4.70
C ASP A 13 -4.34 11.47 5.11
N LEU A 14 -3.90 11.41 6.37
CA LEU A 14 -3.18 10.24 6.91
C LEU A 14 -4.09 8.99 6.91
N LEU A 15 -5.33 9.14 7.38
CA LEU A 15 -6.32 8.06 7.40
C LEU A 15 -6.76 7.64 5.98
N ASP A 16 -6.87 8.58 5.04
CA ASP A 16 -7.25 8.31 3.64
C ASP A 16 -6.13 7.53 2.92
N GLN A 17 -4.88 7.88 3.23
CA GLN A 17 -3.70 7.17 2.73
C GLN A 17 -3.58 5.75 3.31
N ASP A 18 -3.86 5.56 4.61
CA ASP A 18 -3.94 4.24 5.25
C ASP A 18 -5.14 3.41 4.77
N LEU A 19 -6.30 4.04 4.57
CA LEU A 19 -7.50 3.40 4.02
C LEU A 19 -7.21 2.84 2.62
N SER A 20 -6.60 3.65 1.75
CA SER A 20 -6.21 3.22 0.40
C SER A 20 -5.26 2.01 0.43
N ALA A 21 -4.29 2.00 1.35
CA ALA A 21 -3.36 0.88 1.51
C ALA A 21 -4.05 -0.38 2.04
N TYR A 22 -4.91 -0.24 3.05
CA TYR A 22 -5.64 -1.34 3.65
C TYR A 22 -6.69 -1.94 2.69
N GLU A 23 -7.43 -1.10 1.96
CA GLU A 23 -8.38 -1.53 0.93
C GLU A 23 -7.66 -2.26 -0.21
N TYR A 24 -6.53 -1.72 -0.65
CA TYR A 24 -5.69 -2.38 -1.64
C TYR A 24 -5.19 -3.74 -1.16
N TYR A 25 -4.70 -3.84 0.08
CA TYR A 25 -4.32 -5.11 0.71
C TYR A 25 -5.51 -6.09 0.74
N CYS A 26 -6.69 -5.64 1.17
CA CYS A 26 -7.88 -6.47 1.30
C CYS A 26 -8.33 -7.07 -0.04
N SER A 27 -8.21 -6.29 -1.12
CA SER A 27 -8.53 -6.70 -2.50
C SER A 27 -7.61 -7.82 -3.04
N GLN A 28 -6.46 -8.06 -2.41
CA GLN A 28 -5.52 -9.08 -2.88
C GLN A 28 -6.02 -10.50 -2.60
N PRO A 29 -5.65 -11.48 -3.44
CA PRO A 29 -5.90 -12.90 -3.18
C PRO A 29 -5.34 -13.36 -1.84
N VAL A 30 -6.02 -14.32 -1.20
CA VAL A 30 -5.63 -14.85 0.13
C VAL A 30 -4.19 -15.36 0.15
N PHE A 31 -3.72 -16.01 -0.93
CA PHE A 31 -2.35 -16.51 -0.99
C PHE A 31 -1.30 -15.39 -1.05
N ILE A 32 -1.63 -14.24 -1.66
CA ILE A 32 -0.77 -13.06 -1.69
C ILE A 32 -0.77 -12.41 -0.30
N LYS A 33 -1.94 -12.21 0.31
CA LYS A 33 -2.07 -11.65 1.66
C LYS A 33 -1.22 -12.38 2.69
N ARG A 34 -1.28 -13.71 2.74
CA ARG A 34 -0.45 -14.53 3.65
C ARG A 34 1.06 -14.36 3.45
N LYS A 35 1.49 -13.94 2.26
CA LYS A 35 2.90 -13.64 1.97
C LYS A 35 3.25 -12.21 2.36
N LEU A 36 2.34 -11.27 2.13
CA LEU A 36 2.47 -9.89 2.57
C LEU A 36 2.56 -9.79 4.09
N ASP A 37 1.80 -10.58 4.84
CA ASP A 37 1.83 -10.60 6.32
C ASP A 37 3.20 -11.02 6.89
N ALA A 38 4.00 -11.73 6.09
CA ALA A 38 5.37 -12.12 6.46
C ALA A 38 6.41 -11.07 6.05
N LEU A 39 5.99 -9.98 5.39
CA LEU A 39 6.84 -8.86 4.98
C LEU A 39 6.58 -7.67 5.92
N ASP A 40 7.65 -7.03 6.38
CA ASP A 40 7.57 -5.82 7.19
C ASP A 40 7.34 -4.61 6.27
N ILE A 41 6.11 -4.45 5.80
CA ILE A 41 5.71 -3.41 4.85
C ILE A 41 5.29 -2.17 5.63
N GLY A 42 6.05 -1.08 5.49
CA GLY A 42 5.81 0.18 6.20
C GLY A 42 5.11 1.25 5.35
N SER A 43 4.90 1.00 4.06
CA SER A 43 4.34 2.00 3.15
C SER A 43 3.51 1.40 2.01
N PHE A 44 2.63 2.22 1.43
CA PHE A 44 1.78 1.80 0.33
C PHE A 44 2.57 1.44 -0.94
N GLU A 45 3.64 2.17 -1.25
CA GLU A 45 4.53 1.84 -2.38
C GLU A 45 5.26 0.51 -2.19
N GLU A 46 5.65 0.17 -0.96
CA GLU A 46 6.23 -1.13 -0.65
C GLU A 46 5.19 -2.25 -0.82
N LEU A 47 3.95 -2.00 -0.38
CA LEU A 47 2.83 -2.92 -0.58
C LEU A 47 2.60 -3.23 -2.06
N GLN A 48 2.51 -2.20 -2.92
CA GLN A 48 2.32 -2.36 -4.36
C GLN A 48 3.46 -3.14 -5.01
N ARG A 49 4.71 -2.82 -4.64
CA ARG A 49 5.89 -3.54 -5.13
C ARG A 49 5.87 -5.01 -4.72
N ALA A 50 5.55 -5.29 -3.45
CA ALA A 50 5.46 -6.65 -2.93
C ALA A 50 4.36 -7.46 -3.65
N VAL A 51 3.17 -6.87 -3.85
CA VAL A 51 2.09 -7.49 -4.62
C VAL A 51 2.54 -7.79 -6.05
N GLY A 52 3.16 -6.85 -6.75
CA GLY A 52 3.64 -7.05 -8.12
C GLY A 52 4.66 -8.20 -8.23
N MET A 53 5.62 -8.27 -7.30
CA MET A 53 6.60 -9.38 -7.26
C MET A 53 5.94 -10.73 -6.98
N LEU A 54 4.99 -10.78 -6.04
CA LEU A 54 4.26 -12.00 -5.71
C LEU A 54 3.35 -12.45 -6.87
N ALA A 55 2.64 -11.52 -7.50
CA ALA A 55 1.79 -11.80 -8.64
C ALA A 55 2.59 -12.37 -9.83
N ALA A 56 3.75 -11.78 -10.15
CA ALA A 56 4.63 -12.27 -11.20
C ALA A 56 5.21 -13.67 -10.89
N LYS A 57 5.48 -13.96 -9.61
CA LYS A 57 6.03 -15.25 -9.18
C LYS A 57 5.02 -16.39 -9.21
N TYR A 58 3.75 -16.12 -8.88
CA TYR A 58 2.70 -17.13 -8.72
C TYR A 58 1.70 -17.19 -9.88
N THR A 59 1.78 -16.24 -10.80
CA THR A 59 1.01 -16.23 -12.06
C THR A 59 1.99 -16.00 -13.22
N PRO A 60 2.87 -16.97 -13.53
CA PRO A 60 3.52 -16.98 -14.82
C PRO A 60 2.42 -17.22 -15.86
N PHE A 61 2.29 -16.33 -16.83
CA PHE A 61 1.47 -16.57 -18.02
C PHE A 61 1.94 -17.84 -18.73
#